data_AF-A0A093ZL83-F1
#
_entry.id   AF-A0A093ZL83-F1
#
_cell.length_a   1.000
_cell.length_b   1.000
_cell.length_c   1.000
_cell.angle_alpha   90.00
_cell.angle_beta   90.00
_cell.angle_gamma   90.00
#
_symmetry.space_group_name_H-M   'P 1'
#
loop_
_entity.id
_entity.type
_entity.pdbx_description
1 polymer ?
#
loop_
_entity_poly.entity_id
_entity_poly.type
_entity_poly.pdbx_seq_one_letter_code
_entity_poly.pdbx_strand_id
1 'polypeptide(L)'
;MSNELNNIICNTTDGVYEGVAIGGDRYPGTTFIDHLLRYQADPDCKILLLLGEVGGIEEYRVIEAVQDGTITKPIVAWAIGTCASMFKTEVQFGHAGSFANSQLETAANKNKAMKEAGFHVPDTFEDMPALLSKVYQTLVKAGSIKPKAEPIVPKIPLDYSWAQELGLIRKPAAFISTISDDRGQELLYAGMPISDVFREDIGIGGVMSLLWFRRRLPDYASKFLEMVLMLTADHGPAVSGAMNTIITTRAGKDLISALVSGLLTIGSRFGGALDGAAEEFTRAYDKGL
;
A
#
# COMPACT_ATOMS: atom_id res chain seq x y z
N MET A 1 14.85 -3.85 -11.57
CA MET A 1 15.92 -3.10 -12.26
C MET A 1 15.42 -2.16 -13.35
N SER A 2 14.27 -2.38 -14.01
CA SER A 2 13.77 -1.49 -15.08
C SER A 2 13.66 -0.01 -14.66
N ASN A 3 13.17 0.28 -13.46
CA ASN A 3 13.09 1.66 -12.98
C ASN A 3 14.47 2.31 -12.76
N GLU A 4 15.48 1.52 -12.40
CA GLU A 4 16.86 2.00 -12.32
C GLU A 4 17.45 2.25 -13.71
N LEU A 5 17.09 1.42 -14.70
CA LEU A 5 17.45 1.70 -16.10
C LEU A 5 16.83 3.00 -16.58
N ASN A 6 15.57 3.31 -16.23
CA ASN A 6 14.97 4.61 -16.55
C ASN A 6 15.84 5.78 -16.03
N ASN A 7 16.31 5.67 -14.77
CA ASN A 7 17.19 6.65 -14.15
C ASN A 7 18.57 6.73 -14.83
N ILE A 8 19.20 5.60 -15.14
CA ILE A 8 20.51 5.57 -15.82
C ILE A 8 20.39 6.17 -17.22
N ILE A 9 19.37 5.76 -17.98
CA ILE A 9 19.16 6.18 -19.37
C ILE A 9 18.86 7.69 -19.43
N CYS A 10 18.00 8.22 -18.55
CA CYS A 10 17.68 9.65 -18.56
C CYS A 10 18.87 10.54 -18.21
N ASN A 11 19.82 10.04 -17.40
CA ASN A 11 21.02 10.80 -17.03
C ASN A 11 22.16 10.68 -18.06
N THR A 12 22.08 9.77 -19.03
CA THR A 12 23.19 9.46 -19.95
C THR A 12 22.88 9.64 -21.43
N THR A 13 21.59 9.72 -21.80
CA THR A 13 21.07 9.79 -23.19
C THR A 13 19.94 10.81 -23.32
N ASP A 14 19.23 10.86 -24.45
CA ASP A 14 18.00 11.66 -24.65
C ASP A 14 16.73 11.00 -24.07
N GLY A 15 16.87 9.90 -23.32
CA GLY A 15 15.78 9.27 -22.58
C GLY A 15 15.35 7.92 -23.14
N VAL A 16 14.31 7.36 -22.53
CA VAL A 16 13.75 6.05 -22.90
C VAL A 16 12.72 6.25 -24.02
N TYR A 17 12.86 5.50 -25.11
CA TYR A 17 11.82 5.41 -26.15
C TYR A 17 10.70 4.46 -25.71
N GLU A 18 11.04 3.20 -25.43
CA GLU A 18 10.15 2.19 -24.88
C GLU A 18 10.97 1.28 -23.94
N GLY A 19 10.40 0.90 -22.81
CA GLY A 19 11.03 0.02 -21.83
C GLY A 19 10.08 -1.09 -21.40
N VAL A 20 10.55 -2.34 -21.44
CA VAL A 20 9.77 -3.52 -21.05
C VAL A 20 10.56 -4.39 -20.08
N ALA A 21 9.90 -4.82 -19.01
CA ALA A 21 10.39 -5.88 -18.13
C ALA A 21 9.58 -7.14 -18.40
N ILE A 22 10.22 -8.18 -18.94
CA ILE A 22 9.56 -9.44 -19.34
C ILE A 22 9.14 -10.34 -18.16
N GLY A 23 9.57 -9.99 -16.95
CA GLY A 23 9.39 -10.79 -15.73
C GLY A 23 10.60 -11.66 -15.41
N GLY A 24 10.63 -12.21 -14.19
CA GLY A 24 11.71 -13.05 -13.68
C GLY A 24 11.39 -14.56 -13.66
N ASP A 25 10.29 -14.95 -14.30
CA ASP A 25 9.87 -16.36 -14.34
C ASP A 25 10.68 -17.15 -15.36
N ARG A 26 10.79 -18.48 -15.17
CA ARG A 26 11.52 -19.39 -16.08
C ARG A 26 10.98 -19.34 -17.52
N TYR A 27 9.68 -19.08 -17.68
CA TYR A 27 8.98 -19.05 -18.96
C TYR A 27 8.13 -17.77 -19.05
N PRO A 28 8.74 -16.61 -19.37
CA PRO A 28 7.97 -15.38 -19.53
C PRO A 28 7.07 -15.48 -20.77
N GLY A 29 5.92 -14.79 -20.74
CA GLY A 29 4.96 -14.82 -21.85
C GLY A 29 5.51 -14.22 -23.16
N THR A 30 6.49 -13.33 -23.05
CA THR A 30 7.31 -12.79 -24.14
C THR A 30 8.76 -12.76 -23.70
N THR A 31 9.69 -12.90 -24.64
CA THR A 31 11.13 -13.06 -24.38
C THR A 31 11.92 -11.82 -24.81
N PHE A 32 13.22 -11.77 -24.48
CA PHE A 32 14.08 -10.64 -24.89
C PHE A 32 14.08 -10.43 -26.41
N ILE A 33 14.20 -11.52 -27.19
CA ILE A 33 14.25 -11.43 -28.64
C ILE A 33 12.95 -10.85 -29.23
N ASP A 34 11.79 -11.19 -28.66
CA ASP A 34 10.50 -10.70 -29.14
C ASP A 34 10.43 -9.16 -29.10
N HIS A 35 10.94 -8.54 -28.03
CA HIS A 35 10.96 -7.09 -27.91
C HIS A 35 12.11 -6.45 -28.69
N LEU A 36 13.30 -7.07 -28.72
CA LEU A 36 14.43 -6.51 -29.46
C LEU A 36 14.22 -6.53 -30.98
N LEU A 37 13.48 -7.50 -31.53
CA LEU A 37 13.08 -7.47 -32.94
C LEU A 37 12.11 -6.32 -33.24
N ARG A 38 11.17 -6.02 -32.34
CA ARG A 38 10.31 -4.82 -32.49
C ARG A 38 11.14 -3.54 -32.48
N TYR A 39 12.05 -3.41 -31.51
CA TYR A 39 12.91 -2.23 -31.40
C TYR A 39 13.88 -2.11 -32.57
N GLN A 40 14.36 -3.21 -33.13
CA GLN A 40 15.17 -3.23 -34.35
C GLN A 40 14.36 -2.71 -35.55
N ALA A 41 13.09 -3.12 -35.69
CA ALA A 41 12.22 -2.69 -36.79
C ALA A 41 11.79 -1.22 -36.68
N ASP A 42 11.68 -0.66 -35.46
CA ASP A 42 11.23 0.71 -35.25
C ASP A 42 12.33 1.73 -35.64
N PRO A 43 12.12 2.63 -36.61
CA PRO A 43 13.14 3.57 -37.03
C PRO A 43 13.53 4.59 -35.96
N ASP A 44 12.68 4.89 -34.97
CA ASP A 44 12.96 5.89 -33.93
C ASP A 44 13.82 5.34 -32.78
N CYS A 45 13.81 4.03 -32.56
CA CYS A 45 14.71 3.38 -31.61
C CYS A 45 16.13 3.27 -32.19
N LYS A 46 17.12 3.91 -31.54
CA LYS A 46 18.51 3.98 -32.08
C LYS A 46 19.53 3.13 -31.31
N ILE A 47 19.27 2.84 -30.04
CA ILE A 47 20.13 2.04 -29.17
C ILE A 47 19.25 0.98 -28.50
N LEU A 48 19.71 -0.26 -28.51
CA LEU A 48 19.07 -1.35 -27.78
C LEU A 48 19.79 -1.54 -26.44
N LEU A 49 19.03 -1.73 -25.36
CA LEU A 49 19.60 -2.03 -24.05
C LEU A 49 18.99 -3.31 -23.49
N LEU A 50 19.82 -4.30 -23.19
CA LEU A 50 19.43 -5.58 -22.64
C LEU A 50 20.04 -5.78 -21.25
N LEU A 51 19.18 -5.96 -20.25
CA LEU A 51 19.61 -6.37 -18.90
C LEU A 51 19.14 -7.79 -18.65
N GLY A 52 20.04 -8.74 -18.87
CA GLY A 52 19.82 -10.17 -18.65
C GLY A 52 20.13 -10.58 -17.22
N GLU A 53 20.01 -11.87 -16.95
CA GLU A 53 20.22 -12.45 -15.63
C GLU A 53 20.86 -13.85 -15.71
N VAL A 54 21.37 -14.36 -14.61
CA VAL A 54 21.72 -15.78 -14.46
C VAL A 54 20.48 -16.66 -14.63
N GLY A 55 20.62 -17.84 -15.24
CA GLY A 55 19.52 -18.77 -15.49
C GLY A 55 18.90 -18.61 -16.87
N GLY A 56 18.52 -19.73 -17.50
CA GLY A 56 17.96 -19.73 -18.86
C GLY A 56 18.96 -19.34 -19.96
N ILE A 57 18.49 -19.33 -21.21
CA ILE A 57 19.33 -19.14 -22.40
C ILE A 57 18.78 -18.09 -23.37
N GLU A 58 17.82 -17.26 -22.95
CA GLU A 58 17.14 -16.31 -23.85
C GLU A 58 18.08 -15.26 -24.45
N GLU A 59 19.14 -14.85 -23.74
CA GLU A 59 20.14 -13.91 -24.25
C GLU A 59 20.91 -14.48 -25.45
N TYR A 60 21.06 -15.80 -25.54
CA TYR A 60 21.73 -16.44 -26.68
C TYR A 60 20.93 -16.31 -27.98
N ARG A 61 19.60 -16.29 -27.91
CA ARG A 61 18.76 -16.03 -29.09
C ARG A 61 18.96 -14.62 -29.65
N VAL A 62 19.27 -13.66 -28.79
CA VAL A 62 19.65 -12.31 -29.20
C VAL A 62 21.05 -12.29 -29.80
N ILE A 63 21.99 -13.04 -29.22
CA ILE A 63 23.34 -13.22 -29.78
C ILE A 63 23.27 -13.77 -31.21
N GLU A 64 22.49 -14.83 -31.42
CA GLU A 64 22.27 -15.43 -32.75
C GLU A 64 21.73 -14.40 -33.75
N ALA A 65 20.73 -13.61 -33.35
CA ALA A 65 20.13 -12.56 -34.18
C ALA A 65 21.08 -11.38 -34.47
N VAL A 66 22.11 -11.15 -33.65
CA VAL A 66 23.16 -10.16 -33.96
C VAL A 66 24.18 -10.76 -34.94
N GLN A 67 24.56 -12.01 -34.73
CA GLN A 67 25.55 -12.70 -35.57
C GLN A 67 25.06 -12.97 -37.00
N ASP A 68 23.77 -13.26 -37.17
CA ASP A 68 23.15 -13.46 -38.49
C ASP A 68 22.80 -12.15 -39.22
N GLY A 69 22.97 -11.00 -38.55
CA GLY A 69 22.70 -9.68 -39.10
C GLY A 69 21.23 -9.24 -39.04
N THR A 70 20.36 -9.96 -38.35
CA THR A 70 18.95 -9.57 -38.13
C THR A 70 18.86 -8.31 -37.28
N ILE A 71 19.65 -8.24 -36.21
CA ILE A 71 19.80 -7.05 -35.35
C ILE A 71 21.11 -6.35 -35.68
N THR A 72 20.99 -5.12 -36.20
CA THR A 72 22.12 -4.32 -36.66
C THR A 72 22.34 -3.05 -35.83
N LYS A 73 21.36 -2.66 -35.00
CA LYS A 73 21.50 -1.51 -34.09
C LYS A 73 22.47 -1.85 -32.95
N PRO A 74 23.20 -0.85 -32.42
CA PRO A 74 24.11 -1.08 -31.30
C PRO A 74 23.33 -1.53 -30.07
N ILE A 75 23.79 -2.63 -29.45
CA ILE A 75 23.21 -3.17 -28.22
C ILE A 75 24.18 -2.97 -27.07
N VAL A 76 23.73 -2.30 -26.00
CA VAL A 76 24.40 -2.31 -24.70
C VAL A 76 23.77 -3.40 -23.86
N ALA A 77 24.57 -4.35 -23.36
CA ALA A 77 24.01 -5.49 -22.63
C ALA A 77 24.83 -5.88 -21.41
N TRP A 78 24.13 -6.37 -20.39
CA TRP A 78 24.75 -6.92 -19.18
C TRP A 78 23.83 -7.97 -18.56
N ALA A 79 24.36 -9.14 -18.24
CA ALA A 79 23.71 -10.17 -17.46
C ALA A 79 24.14 -10.05 -15.99
N ILE A 80 23.18 -9.85 -15.09
CA ILE A 80 23.41 -9.79 -13.63
C ILE A 80 23.52 -11.20 -13.04
N GLY A 81 24.09 -11.32 -11.83
CA GLY A 81 24.29 -12.62 -11.17
C GLY A 81 25.69 -13.22 -11.34
N THR A 82 26.70 -12.40 -11.65
CA THR A 82 28.11 -12.82 -11.75
C THR A 82 28.67 -13.37 -10.44
N CYS A 83 28.09 -13.00 -9.29
CA CYS A 83 28.46 -13.54 -7.99
C CYS A 83 28.13 -15.04 -7.84
N ALA A 84 27.24 -15.59 -8.65
CA ALA A 84 26.88 -17.01 -8.59
C ALA A 84 28.11 -17.94 -8.74
N SER A 85 29.11 -17.53 -9.53
CA SER A 85 30.35 -18.29 -9.69
C SER A 85 31.31 -18.20 -8.50
N MET A 86 31.07 -17.29 -7.55
CA MET A 86 31.88 -17.14 -6.34
C MET A 86 31.40 -18.06 -5.21
N PHE A 87 30.20 -18.62 -5.32
CA PHE A 87 29.65 -19.55 -4.34
C PHE A 87 30.10 -20.99 -4.60
N LYS A 88 30.24 -21.76 -3.53
CA LYS A 88 30.63 -23.19 -3.60
C LYS A 88 29.46 -24.10 -3.95
N THR A 89 28.23 -23.64 -3.74
CA THR A 89 26.99 -24.38 -3.95
C THR A 89 26.10 -23.60 -4.91
N GLU A 90 25.20 -24.31 -5.59
CA GLU A 90 24.19 -23.69 -6.41
C GLU A 90 23.22 -22.88 -5.54
N VAL A 91 22.92 -21.65 -5.97
CA VAL A 91 22.04 -20.73 -5.25
C VAL A 91 20.90 -20.32 -6.17
N GLN A 92 19.67 -20.58 -5.74
CA GLN A 92 18.47 -20.00 -6.32
C GLN A 92 18.36 -18.55 -5.86
N PHE A 93 18.33 -17.60 -6.80
CA PHE A 93 18.07 -16.20 -6.50
C PHE A 93 16.55 -15.91 -6.47
N GLY A 94 16.17 -14.68 -6.11
CA GLY A 94 14.78 -14.33 -5.80
C GLY A 94 13.79 -14.51 -6.96
N HIS A 95 14.20 -14.25 -8.20
CA HIS A 95 13.42 -14.53 -9.39
C HIS A 95 13.37 -16.05 -9.65
N ALA A 96 12.20 -16.59 -10.02
CA ALA A 96 12.01 -18.02 -10.19
C ALA A 96 12.90 -18.63 -11.29
N GLY A 97 13.22 -17.85 -12.34
CA GLY A 97 14.12 -18.26 -13.41
C GLY A 97 15.61 -18.22 -13.06
N SER A 98 15.98 -17.59 -11.95
CA SER A 98 17.36 -17.19 -11.64
C SER A 98 18.16 -18.28 -10.95
N PHE A 99 18.36 -19.35 -11.71
CA PHE A 99 19.12 -20.54 -11.32
C PHE A 99 19.80 -21.13 -12.55
N ALA A 100 21.11 -21.34 -12.46
CA ALA A 100 21.91 -21.88 -13.54
C ALA A 100 22.07 -23.40 -13.37
N ASN A 101 21.41 -24.18 -14.24
CA ASN A 101 21.61 -25.64 -14.32
C ASN A 101 22.88 -26.03 -15.09
N SER A 102 23.49 -25.07 -15.80
CA SER A 102 24.64 -25.32 -16.67
C SER A 102 25.55 -24.10 -16.76
N GLN A 103 26.77 -24.29 -17.26
CA GLN A 103 27.71 -23.19 -17.47
C GLN A 103 27.16 -22.13 -18.44
N LEU A 104 26.36 -22.52 -19.44
CA LEU A 104 25.73 -21.58 -20.38
C LEU A 104 24.74 -20.65 -19.69
N GLU A 105 24.07 -21.12 -18.64
CA GLU A 105 23.12 -20.31 -17.89
C GLU A 105 23.80 -19.32 -16.94
N THR A 106 25.14 -19.35 -16.78
CA THR A 106 25.86 -18.42 -15.90
C THR A 106 25.98 -17.03 -16.52
N ALA A 107 25.76 -15.99 -15.70
CA ALA A 107 25.85 -14.60 -16.15
C ALA A 107 27.23 -14.25 -16.73
N ALA A 108 28.31 -14.80 -16.16
CA ALA A 108 29.67 -14.59 -16.66
C ALA A 108 29.85 -15.10 -18.11
N ASN A 109 29.33 -16.30 -18.42
CA ASN A 109 29.41 -16.84 -19.78
C ASN A 109 28.49 -16.10 -20.74
N LYS A 110 27.30 -15.67 -20.31
CA LYS A 110 26.42 -14.81 -21.11
C LYS A 110 27.10 -13.48 -21.45
N ASN A 111 27.71 -12.81 -20.47
CA ASN A 111 28.44 -11.55 -20.69
C ASN A 111 29.61 -11.73 -21.65
N LYS A 112 30.38 -12.82 -21.51
CA LYS A 112 31.47 -13.14 -22.43
C LYS A 112 30.94 -13.36 -23.85
N ALA A 113 29.89 -14.18 -24.01
CA ALA A 113 29.30 -14.49 -25.30
C ALA A 113 28.69 -13.24 -25.98
N MET A 114 28.01 -12.38 -25.23
CA MET A 114 27.51 -11.09 -25.74
C MET A 114 28.66 -10.20 -26.22
N LYS A 115 29.77 -10.12 -25.46
CA LYS A 115 30.95 -9.32 -25.83
C LYS A 115 31.62 -9.85 -27.12
N GLU A 116 31.73 -11.16 -27.26
CA GLU A 116 32.28 -11.81 -28.47
C GLU A 116 31.36 -11.63 -29.70
N ALA A 117 30.05 -11.53 -29.50
CA ALA A 117 29.06 -11.31 -30.56
C ALA A 117 28.95 -9.84 -31.01
N GLY A 118 29.69 -8.91 -30.39
CA GLY A 118 29.72 -7.50 -30.79
C GLY A 118 28.82 -6.57 -29.97
N PHE A 119 28.26 -7.04 -28.86
CA PHE A 119 27.52 -6.19 -27.93
C PHE A 119 28.48 -5.28 -27.15
N HIS A 120 28.00 -4.10 -26.77
CA HIS A 120 28.68 -3.24 -25.81
C HIS A 120 28.41 -3.75 -24.40
N VAL A 121 29.30 -4.61 -23.89
CA VAL A 121 29.20 -5.20 -22.55
C VAL A 121 30.19 -4.49 -21.60
N PRO A 122 29.72 -3.86 -20.51
CA PRO A 122 30.58 -3.26 -19.50
C PRO A 122 31.30 -4.34 -18.67
N ASP A 123 32.33 -3.97 -17.91
CA ASP A 123 33.03 -4.94 -17.05
C ASP A 123 32.25 -5.20 -15.75
N THR A 124 31.50 -4.21 -15.27
CA THR A 124 30.55 -4.32 -14.16
C THR A 124 29.24 -3.59 -14.47
N PHE A 125 28.19 -3.82 -13.67
CA PHE A 125 26.94 -3.05 -13.80
C PHE A 125 27.16 -1.55 -13.56
N GLU A 126 28.09 -1.17 -12.69
CA GLU A 126 28.40 0.24 -12.37
C GLU A 126 29.03 1.00 -13.56
N ASP A 127 29.68 0.28 -14.48
CA ASP A 127 30.28 0.86 -15.68
C ASP A 127 29.27 1.05 -16.83
N MET A 128 28.05 0.50 -16.70
CA MET A 128 26.99 0.61 -17.73
C MET A 128 26.65 2.06 -18.10
N PRO A 129 26.46 3.01 -17.16
CA PRO A 129 26.13 4.39 -17.50
C PRO A 129 27.21 5.06 -18.37
N ALA A 130 28.49 4.83 -18.06
CA ALA A 130 29.60 5.40 -18.82
C ALA A 130 29.67 4.81 -20.24
N LEU A 131 29.47 3.50 -20.37
CA LEU A 131 29.44 2.82 -21.67
C LEU A 131 28.26 3.27 -22.53
N LEU A 132 27.06 3.35 -21.94
CA LEU A 132 25.84 3.81 -22.61
C LEU A 132 26.00 5.25 -23.12
N SER A 133 26.52 6.14 -22.28
CA SER A 133 26.81 7.53 -22.66
C SER A 133 27.78 7.60 -23.84
N LYS A 134 28.84 6.77 -23.84
CA LYS A 134 29.80 6.71 -24.96
C LYS A 134 29.17 6.25 -26.28
N VAL A 135 28.30 5.24 -26.24
CA VAL A 135 27.57 4.75 -27.43
C VAL A 135 26.65 5.84 -27.96
N TYR A 136 25.87 6.47 -27.08
CA TYR A 136 24.98 7.57 -27.41
C TYR A 136 25.72 8.75 -28.07
N GLN A 137 26.81 9.22 -27.46
CA GLN A 137 27.61 10.32 -28.01
C GLN A 137 28.21 9.98 -29.39
N THR A 138 28.59 8.72 -29.63
CA THR A 138 29.03 8.28 -30.96
C THR A 138 27.93 8.42 -32.01
N LEU A 139 26.70 8.03 -31.68
CA LEU A 139 25.55 8.13 -32.58
C LEU A 139 25.08 9.57 -32.80
N VAL A 140 25.20 10.44 -31.80
CA VAL A 140 24.94 11.89 -31.94
C VAL A 140 25.97 12.51 -32.89
N LYS A 141 27.26 12.19 -32.72
CA LYS A 141 28.34 12.68 -33.62
C LYS A 141 28.17 12.16 -35.05
N ALA A 142 27.70 10.93 -35.23
CA ALA A 142 27.38 10.36 -36.53
C ALA A 142 26.11 10.97 -37.17
N GLY A 143 25.33 11.74 -36.42
CA GLY A 143 24.07 12.35 -36.87
C GLY A 143 22.87 11.39 -36.90
N SER A 144 23.05 10.15 -36.43
CA SER A 144 22.00 9.13 -36.32
C SER A 144 20.96 9.47 -35.24
N ILE A 145 21.40 10.11 -34.16
CA ILE A 145 20.54 10.69 -33.12
C ILE A 145 20.64 12.21 -33.21
N LYS A 146 19.49 12.89 -33.23
CA LYS A 146 19.39 14.34 -33.19
C LYS A 146 18.57 14.72 -31.96
N PRO A 147 19.22 15.13 -30.84
CA PRO A 147 18.52 15.47 -29.61
C PRO A 147 17.48 16.56 -29.86
N LYS A 148 16.27 16.36 -29.34
CA LYS A 148 15.18 17.34 -29.42
C LYS A 148 15.28 18.33 -28.26
N ALA A 149 14.70 19.52 -28.44
CA ALA A 149 14.57 20.47 -27.34
C ALA A 149 13.59 19.94 -26.29
N GLU A 150 13.93 20.11 -25.01
CA GLU A 150 13.08 19.70 -23.89
C GLU A 150 11.71 20.42 -23.94
N PRO A 151 10.59 19.69 -23.93
CA PRO A 151 9.26 20.29 -23.89
C PRO A 151 8.94 20.83 -22.49
N ILE A 152 7.97 21.74 -22.41
CA ILE A 152 7.42 22.18 -21.13
C ILE A 152 6.52 21.07 -20.59
N VAL A 153 6.90 20.50 -19.44
CA VAL A 153 6.12 19.45 -18.77
C VAL A 153 4.88 20.08 -18.09
N PRO A 154 3.67 19.51 -18.29
CA PRO A 154 2.47 19.94 -17.57
C PRO A 154 2.63 19.83 -16.05
N LYS A 155 2.21 20.86 -15.31
CA LYS A 155 2.27 20.85 -13.84
C LYS A 155 1.04 20.13 -13.28
N ILE A 156 1.25 19.10 -12.46
CA ILE A 156 0.20 18.40 -11.74
C ILE A 156 0.21 18.88 -10.28
N PRO A 157 -0.96 19.17 -9.67
CA PRO A 157 -1.03 19.52 -8.25
C PRO A 157 -0.49 18.40 -7.35
N LEU A 158 0.09 18.78 -6.22
CA LEU A 158 0.53 17.82 -5.21
C LEU A 158 -0.68 17.18 -4.52
N ASP A 159 -0.63 15.86 -4.34
CA ASP A 159 -1.66 15.15 -3.59
C ASP A 159 -1.76 15.66 -2.15
N TYR A 160 -3.00 15.78 -1.67
CA TYR A 160 -3.28 16.27 -0.32
C TYR A 160 -2.60 15.42 0.76
N SER A 161 -2.63 14.09 0.63
CA SER A 161 -2.00 13.15 1.56
C SER A 161 -0.50 13.40 1.67
N TRP A 162 0.17 13.56 0.53
CA TRP A 162 1.61 13.82 0.48
C TRP A 162 1.97 15.20 1.04
N ALA A 163 1.17 16.22 0.70
CA ALA A 163 1.35 17.57 1.25
C ALA A 163 1.18 17.60 2.78
N GLN A 164 0.25 16.81 3.30
CA GLN A 164 0.03 16.69 4.74
C GLN A 164 1.17 15.90 5.42
N GLU A 165 1.62 14.80 4.83
CA GLU A 165 2.71 13.97 5.36
C GLU A 165 4.04 14.73 5.42
N LEU A 166 4.34 15.53 4.40
CA LEU A 166 5.50 16.43 4.37
C LEU A 166 5.34 17.69 5.24
N GLY A 167 4.17 17.90 5.87
CA GLY A 167 3.90 19.08 6.70
C GLY A 167 3.83 20.40 5.94
N LEU A 168 3.61 20.36 4.62
CA LEU A 168 3.50 21.56 3.77
C LEU A 168 2.18 22.32 3.99
N ILE A 169 1.15 21.60 4.43
CA ILE A 169 -0.17 22.15 4.71
C ILE A 169 -0.65 21.71 6.09
N ARG A 170 -1.59 22.47 6.65
CA ARG A 170 -2.35 22.10 7.84
C ARG A 170 -3.83 22.19 7.53
N LYS A 171 -4.57 21.14 7.86
CA LYS A 171 -6.03 21.14 7.79
C LYS A 171 -6.60 20.99 9.21
N PRO A 172 -7.38 21.96 9.70
CA PRO A 172 -7.99 21.83 11.03
C PRO A 172 -8.97 20.64 11.06
N ALA A 173 -8.96 19.90 12.17
CA ALA A 173 -9.91 18.82 12.39
C ALA A 173 -11.33 19.38 12.55
N ALA A 174 -12.30 18.76 11.88
CA ALA A 174 -13.71 19.17 11.97
C ALA A 174 -14.42 18.59 13.20
N PHE A 175 -13.88 17.51 13.78
CA PHE A 175 -14.48 16.78 14.89
C PHE A 175 -13.45 16.50 15.96
N ILE A 176 -13.91 16.43 17.21
CA ILE A 176 -13.13 16.02 18.37
C ILE A 176 -13.87 14.87 19.03
N SER A 177 -13.21 13.71 19.16
CA SER A 177 -13.66 12.58 19.97
C SER A 177 -12.72 12.39 21.15
N THR A 178 -13.26 12.09 22.33
CA THR A 178 -12.45 11.93 23.56
C THR A 178 -12.80 10.66 24.35
N ILE A 179 -13.69 9.83 23.83
CA ILE A 179 -14.21 8.64 24.53
C ILE A 179 -13.60 7.33 24.01
N SER A 180 -13.14 7.30 22.76
CA SER A 180 -12.49 6.14 22.16
C SER A 180 -11.46 6.54 21.11
N ASP A 181 -10.47 5.69 20.89
CA ASP A 181 -9.49 5.80 19.80
C ASP A 181 -9.25 4.43 19.17
N ASP A 182 -9.54 4.31 17.88
CA ASP A 182 -9.48 3.09 17.08
C ASP A 182 -8.37 3.14 16.00
N ARG A 183 -7.58 4.21 15.97
CA ARG A 183 -6.53 4.41 14.94
C ARG A 183 -5.24 3.64 15.25
N GLY A 184 -5.06 3.25 16.51
CA GLY A 184 -3.90 2.52 16.97
C GLY A 184 -3.91 1.04 16.59
N GLN A 185 -2.93 0.29 17.08
CA GLN A 185 -2.93 -1.19 16.95
C GLN A 185 -4.03 -1.85 17.78
N GLU A 186 -4.54 -1.14 18.78
CA GLU A 186 -5.55 -1.63 19.72
C GLU A 186 -6.59 -0.53 19.98
N LEU A 187 -7.84 -0.95 20.17
CA LEU A 187 -8.94 -0.07 20.55
C LEU A 187 -8.75 0.45 21.98
N LEU A 188 -8.91 1.76 22.16
CA LEU A 188 -8.86 2.42 23.46
C LEU A 188 -10.25 2.92 23.88
N TYR A 189 -10.66 2.66 25.12
CA TYR A 189 -11.81 3.28 25.78
C TYR A 189 -11.33 4.27 26.85
N ALA A 190 -11.52 5.57 26.59
CA ALA A 190 -11.01 6.66 27.42
C ALA A 190 -9.53 6.50 27.82
N GLY A 191 -8.72 5.97 26.89
CA GLY A 191 -7.29 5.71 27.09
C GLY A 191 -6.95 4.33 27.68
N MET A 192 -7.94 3.54 28.12
CA MET A 192 -7.73 2.16 28.55
C MET A 192 -7.76 1.21 27.34
N PRO A 193 -6.70 0.43 27.09
CA PRO A 193 -6.70 -0.59 26.04
C PRO A 193 -7.81 -1.63 26.25
N ILE A 194 -8.41 -2.10 25.15
CA ILE A 194 -9.49 -3.08 25.21
C ILE A 194 -9.04 -4.40 25.86
N SER A 195 -7.79 -4.82 25.71
CA SER A 195 -7.23 -5.98 26.40
C SER A 195 -7.19 -5.80 27.92
N ASP A 196 -6.91 -4.59 28.41
CA ASP A 196 -6.93 -4.28 29.84
C ASP A 196 -8.35 -4.27 30.38
N VAL A 197 -9.34 -3.80 29.59
CA VAL A 197 -10.77 -3.85 29.94
C VAL A 197 -11.20 -5.29 30.26
N PHE A 198 -10.77 -6.27 29.46
CA PHE A 198 -11.06 -7.67 29.70
C PHE A 198 -10.17 -8.31 30.76
N ARG A 199 -8.86 -7.97 30.80
CA ARG A 199 -7.92 -8.51 31.80
C ARG A 199 -8.33 -8.16 33.22
N GLU A 200 -8.85 -6.95 33.41
CA GLU A 200 -9.23 -6.43 34.71
C GLU A 200 -10.72 -6.64 35.02
N ASP A 201 -11.46 -7.36 34.16
CA ASP A 201 -12.85 -7.77 34.34
C ASP A 201 -13.79 -6.63 34.81
N ILE A 202 -13.65 -5.44 34.21
CA ILE A 202 -14.40 -4.25 34.66
C ILE A 202 -15.89 -4.29 34.29
N GLY A 203 -16.31 -5.27 33.49
CA GLY A 203 -17.71 -5.49 33.11
C GLY A 203 -18.33 -4.39 32.23
N ILE A 204 -19.64 -4.49 32.03
CA ILE A 204 -20.41 -3.52 31.23
C ILE A 204 -20.45 -2.18 31.97
N GLY A 205 -20.62 -2.19 33.30
CA GLY A 205 -20.62 -0.98 34.12
C GLY A 205 -19.29 -0.23 34.06
N GLY A 206 -18.16 -0.95 34.06
CA GLY A 206 -16.84 -0.36 33.88
C GLY A 206 -16.64 0.25 32.50
N VAL A 207 -17.06 -0.44 31.43
CA VAL A 207 -17.02 0.10 30.06
C VAL A 207 -17.88 1.36 29.92
N MET A 208 -19.09 1.36 30.48
CA MET A 208 -19.94 2.57 30.54
C MET A 208 -19.24 3.70 31.28
N SER A 209 -18.54 3.40 32.38
CA SER A 209 -17.82 4.41 33.15
C SER A 209 -16.73 5.11 32.34
N LEU A 210 -15.99 4.35 31.51
CA LEU A 210 -14.98 4.86 30.61
C LEU A 210 -15.62 5.69 29.48
N LEU A 211 -16.63 5.17 28.80
CA LEU A 211 -17.20 5.82 27.62
C LEU A 211 -18.05 7.06 27.97
N TRP A 212 -18.79 7.04 29.08
CA TRP A 212 -19.71 8.13 29.45
C TRP A 212 -19.05 9.17 30.34
N PHE A 213 -18.24 8.74 31.31
CA PHE A 213 -17.63 9.64 32.31
C PHE A 213 -16.13 9.86 32.11
N ARG A 214 -15.49 9.12 31.18
CA ARG A 214 -14.03 9.13 30.95
C ARG A 214 -13.24 8.87 32.23
N ARG A 215 -13.77 8.02 33.10
CA ARG A 215 -13.17 7.68 34.39
C ARG A 215 -13.42 6.21 34.70
N ARG A 216 -12.41 5.57 35.27
CA ARG A 216 -12.59 4.26 35.89
C ARG A 216 -13.27 4.44 37.24
N LEU A 217 -14.57 4.14 37.29
CA LEU A 217 -15.31 4.17 38.55
C LEU A 217 -14.92 2.96 39.43
N PRO A 218 -15.06 3.07 40.77
CA PRO A 218 -14.87 1.93 41.66
C PRO A 218 -15.86 0.80 41.36
N ASP A 219 -15.49 -0.44 41.70
CA ASP A 219 -16.27 -1.64 41.38
C ASP A 219 -17.73 -1.57 41.88
N TYR A 220 -17.96 -0.99 43.06
CA TYR A 220 -19.31 -0.84 43.59
C TYR A 220 -20.19 0.07 42.70
N ALA A 221 -19.60 1.10 42.11
CA ALA A 221 -20.31 2.04 41.24
C ALA A 221 -20.54 1.42 39.86
N SER A 222 -19.57 0.69 39.32
CA SER A 222 -19.74 -0.11 38.10
C SER A 222 -20.86 -1.13 38.26
N LYS A 223 -20.88 -1.84 39.39
CA LYS A 223 -21.94 -2.81 39.71
C LYS A 223 -23.30 -2.14 39.93
N PHE A 224 -23.32 -0.94 40.53
CA PHE A 224 -24.54 -0.15 40.65
C PHE A 224 -25.11 0.24 39.27
N LEU A 225 -24.27 0.64 38.32
CA LEU A 225 -24.71 0.92 36.94
C LEU A 225 -25.35 -0.31 36.29
N GLU A 226 -24.74 -1.49 36.44
CA GLU A 226 -25.31 -2.74 35.94
C GLU A 226 -26.64 -3.10 36.62
N MET A 227 -26.76 -2.87 37.94
CA MET A 227 -28.01 -3.05 38.65
C MET A 227 -29.12 -2.13 38.13
N VAL A 228 -28.81 -0.86 37.86
CA VAL A 228 -29.77 0.08 37.26
C VAL A 228 -30.23 -0.43 35.89
N LEU A 229 -29.32 -0.92 35.05
CA LEU A 229 -29.69 -1.52 33.76
C LEU A 229 -30.61 -2.73 33.92
N MET A 230 -30.31 -3.63 34.86
CA MET A 230 -31.14 -4.81 35.12
C MET A 230 -32.54 -4.44 35.60
N LEU A 231 -32.67 -3.46 36.51
CA LEU A 231 -33.96 -3.03 37.06
C LEU A 231 -34.80 -2.25 36.04
N THR A 232 -34.16 -1.58 35.08
CA THR A 232 -34.85 -0.76 34.06
C THR A 232 -35.05 -1.50 32.74
N ALA A 233 -34.67 -2.77 32.66
CA ALA A 233 -34.66 -3.55 31.42
C ALA A 233 -36.03 -3.62 30.73
N ASP A 234 -37.10 -3.85 31.50
CA ASP A 234 -38.48 -3.82 31.02
C ASP A 234 -39.48 -3.61 32.18
N HIS A 235 -40.63 -3.01 31.88
CA HIS A 235 -41.73 -2.83 32.84
C HIS A 235 -43.10 -3.18 32.22
N GLY A 236 -43.09 -4.17 31.31
CA GLY A 236 -44.28 -4.69 30.66
C GLY A 236 -44.77 -3.88 29.46
N PRO A 237 -45.69 -4.43 28.66
CA PRO A 237 -46.02 -3.92 27.32
C PRO A 237 -46.94 -2.69 27.32
N ALA A 238 -47.49 -2.30 28.47
CA ALA A 238 -48.50 -1.25 28.56
C ALA A 238 -47.90 0.17 28.61
N VAL A 239 -46.59 0.29 28.82
CA VAL A 239 -45.92 1.58 28.86
C VAL A 239 -45.73 2.17 27.46
N SER A 240 -45.67 3.50 27.34
CA SER A 240 -45.67 4.22 26.05
C SER A 240 -44.65 3.68 25.05
N GLY A 241 -43.40 3.47 25.48
CA GLY A 241 -42.34 2.98 24.59
C GLY A 241 -42.56 1.56 24.11
N ALA A 242 -42.90 0.63 25.03
CA ALA A 242 -43.15 -0.76 24.68
C ALA A 242 -44.35 -0.90 23.72
N MET A 243 -45.44 -0.17 23.98
CA MET A 243 -46.61 -0.16 23.10
C MET A 243 -46.26 0.33 21.69
N ASN A 244 -45.50 1.42 21.58
CA ASN A 244 -45.06 1.95 20.28
C ASN A 244 -44.16 0.97 19.52
N THR A 245 -43.20 0.34 20.20
CA THR A 245 -42.35 -0.71 19.60
C THR A 245 -43.21 -1.86 19.08
N ILE A 246 -44.17 -2.35 19.88
CA ILE A 246 -45.05 -3.47 19.51
C ILE A 246 -45.92 -3.12 18.31
N ILE A 247 -46.56 -1.95 18.29
CA ILE A 247 -47.37 -1.49 17.15
C ILE A 247 -46.51 -1.42 15.88
N THR A 248 -45.31 -0.86 15.99
CA THR A 248 -44.40 -0.68 14.86
C THR A 248 -43.90 -2.01 14.31
N THR A 249 -43.54 -2.96 15.18
CA THR A 249 -43.21 -4.35 14.79
C THR A 249 -44.42 -5.01 14.11
N ARG A 250 -45.62 -4.86 14.67
CA ARG A 250 -46.86 -5.41 14.07
C ARG A 250 -47.24 -4.76 12.74
N ALA A 251 -46.76 -3.55 12.47
CA ALA A 251 -46.85 -2.89 11.17
C ALA A 251 -45.82 -3.42 10.15
N GLY A 252 -45.05 -4.47 10.49
CA GLY A 252 -44.10 -5.12 9.58
C GLY A 252 -42.76 -4.38 9.45
N LYS A 253 -42.41 -3.54 10.43
CA LYS A 253 -41.13 -2.81 10.44
C LYS A 253 -40.01 -3.65 11.05
N ASP A 254 -38.78 -3.33 10.67
CA ASP A 254 -37.57 -3.98 11.17
C ASP A 254 -37.27 -3.61 12.64
N LEU A 255 -36.31 -4.34 13.23
CA LEU A 255 -35.93 -4.19 14.64
C LEU A 255 -35.48 -2.77 15.00
N ILE A 256 -34.67 -2.11 14.16
CA ILE A 256 -34.15 -0.77 14.44
C ILE A 256 -35.29 0.24 14.36
N SER A 257 -36.12 0.17 13.32
CA SER A 257 -37.30 1.03 13.19
C SER A 257 -38.25 0.88 14.37
N ALA A 258 -38.54 -0.35 14.79
CA ALA A 258 -39.44 -0.61 15.91
C ALA A 258 -38.85 -0.11 17.25
N LEU A 259 -37.57 -0.41 17.50
CA LEU A 259 -36.86 0.03 18.70
C LEU A 259 -36.85 1.56 18.80
N VAL A 260 -36.43 2.25 17.73
CA VAL A 260 -36.35 3.72 17.71
C VAL A 260 -37.74 4.34 17.89
N SER A 261 -38.79 3.77 17.29
CA SER A 261 -40.16 4.26 17.48
C SER A 261 -40.61 4.21 18.95
N GLY A 262 -40.17 3.22 19.72
CA GLY A 262 -40.39 3.15 21.15
C GLY A 262 -39.50 4.13 21.93
N LEU A 263 -38.21 4.18 21.61
CA LEU A 263 -37.23 5.07 22.27
C LEU A 263 -37.59 6.55 22.13
N LEU A 264 -38.19 6.97 21.00
CA LEU A 264 -38.66 8.34 20.79
C LEU A 264 -39.79 8.78 21.74
N THR A 265 -40.38 7.84 22.49
CA THR A 265 -41.35 8.18 23.54
C THR A 265 -40.68 8.53 24.88
N ILE A 266 -39.40 8.17 25.05
CA ILE A 266 -38.64 8.44 26.29
C ILE A 266 -38.37 9.94 26.36
N GLY A 267 -38.77 10.56 27.47
CA GLY A 267 -38.69 12.00 27.70
C GLY A 267 -39.38 12.38 29.01
N SER A 268 -39.86 13.62 29.11
CA SER A 268 -40.34 14.18 30.39
C SER A 268 -41.46 13.38 31.08
N ARG A 269 -42.39 12.78 30.32
CA ARG A 269 -43.54 12.05 30.88
C ARG A 269 -43.35 10.52 30.97
N PHE A 270 -42.37 9.97 30.26
CA PHE A 270 -42.08 8.54 30.23
C PHE A 270 -40.56 8.35 30.27
N GLY A 271 -40.03 7.80 31.37
CA GLY A 271 -38.59 7.64 31.61
C GLY A 271 -37.89 8.83 32.28
N GLY A 272 -38.39 10.07 32.13
CA GLY A 272 -37.76 11.28 32.68
C GLY A 272 -37.83 11.44 34.21
N ALA A 273 -38.58 10.59 34.92
CA ALA A 273 -38.73 10.70 36.37
C ALA A 273 -37.42 10.46 37.15
N LEU A 274 -36.48 9.68 36.60
CA LEU A 274 -35.18 9.44 37.23
C LEU A 274 -34.36 10.74 37.30
N ASP A 275 -34.25 11.43 36.17
CA ASP A 275 -33.52 12.70 36.05
C ASP A 275 -34.20 13.81 36.86
N GLY A 276 -35.53 13.94 36.72
CA GLY A 276 -36.29 14.95 37.46
C GLY A 276 -36.23 14.75 38.98
N ALA A 277 -36.25 13.52 39.48
CA ALA A 277 -36.06 13.26 40.91
C ALA A 277 -34.63 13.64 41.34
N ALA A 278 -33.59 13.23 40.60
CA ALA A 278 -32.21 13.57 40.92
C ALA A 278 -32.01 15.09 41.01
N GLU A 279 -32.50 15.84 40.01
CA GLU A 279 -32.41 17.32 40.01
C GLU A 279 -33.12 17.96 41.21
N GLU A 280 -34.35 17.55 41.50
CA GLU A 280 -35.17 18.14 42.56
C GLU A 280 -34.61 17.85 43.96
N PHE A 281 -34.23 16.59 44.22
CA PHE A 281 -33.65 16.20 45.50
C PHE A 281 -32.27 16.83 45.72
N THR A 282 -31.39 16.84 44.72
CA THR A 282 -30.09 17.52 44.81
C THR A 282 -30.29 19.02 45.07
N ARG A 283 -31.19 19.67 44.33
CA ARG A 283 -31.45 21.10 44.51
C ARG A 283 -32.01 21.45 45.90
N ALA A 284 -32.88 20.62 46.46
CA ALA A 284 -33.42 20.82 47.80
C ALA A 284 -32.33 20.62 48.87
N TYR A 285 -31.58 19.53 48.75
CA TYR A 285 -30.47 19.20 49.65
C TYR A 285 -29.39 20.28 49.66
N ASP A 286 -28.95 20.74 48.48
CA ASP A 286 -27.93 21.79 48.34
C ASP A 286 -28.39 23.15 48.90
N LYS A 287 -29.72 23.36 49.01
CA LYS A 287 -30.32 24.54 49.65
C LYS A 287 -30.54 24.36 51.16
N GLY A 288 -30.27 23.18 51.72
CA GLY A 288 -30.47 22.86 53.13
C GLY A 288 -31.93 22.75 53.55
N LEU A 289 -32.81 22.37 52.62
CA LEU A 289 -34.23 22.08 52.88
C LEU A 289 -34.44 20.65 53.38
#